data_AF-A0A1G1VLR7-F1
#
_entry.id   AF-A0A1G1VLR7-F1
#
_cell.length_a   1.000
_cell.length_b   1.000
_cell.length_c   1.000
_cell.angle_alpha   90.00
_cell.angle_beta   90.00
_cell.angle_gamma   90.00
#
_symmetry.space_group_name_H-M   'P 1'
#
loop_
_entity.id
_entity.type
_entity.pdbx_description
1 polymer ?
#
loop_
_entity_poly.entity_id
_entity_poly.type
_entity_poly.pdbx_seq_one_letter_code
_entity_poly.pdbx_strand_id
1 'polypeptide(L)' 'MLKNIIAPVQAWLLSKGQCAGCGTPLVKGKKQKHKDGMQKVICKCGRIYIHEPKSDKYRRALFEEV' A
#
# COMPACT_ATOMS: atom_id res chain seq x y z
N MET A 1 -15.31 -18.09 -19.20
CA MET A 1 -14.48 -18.23 -17.99
C MET A 1 -13.04 -17.82 -18.28
N LEU A 2 -12.78 -16.52 -18.42
CA LEU A 2 -11.44 -15.96 -18.57
C LEU A 2 -11.40 -14.60 -17.85
N LYS A 3 -11.62 -14.62 -16.53
CA LYS A 3 -11.79 -13.39 -15.71
C LYS A 3 -10.70 -13.18 -14.65
N ASN A 4 -9.69 -14.05 -14.54
CA ASN A 4 -8.81 -14.06 -13.36
C ASN A 4 -7.33 -14.43 -13.64
N ILE A 5 -6.66 -13.87 -14.65
CA ILE A 5 -5.18 -14.06 -14.80
C ILE A 5 -4.45 -12.73 -15.08
N ILE A 6 -4.95 -11.63 -14.55
CA ILE A 6 -4.11 -10.44 -14.37
C ILE A 6 -4.39 -9.97 -12.95
N ALA A 7 -3.85 -10.69 -11.95
CA ALA A 7 -3.57 -10.07 -10.67
C ALA A 7 -2.61 -8.93 -11.03
N PRO A 8 -3.10 -7.68 -11.08
CA PRO A 8 -2.44 -6.62 -11.80
C PRO A 8 -1.09 -6.41 -11.12
N VAL A 9 -0.06 -6.10 -11.87
CA VAL A 9 1.28 -5.71 -11.36
C VAL A 9 1.23 -4.85 -10.08
N GLN A 10 0.15 -4.07 -9.91
CA GLN A 10 -0.21 -3.37 -8.68
C GLN A 10 -0.19 -4.25 -7.41
N ALA A 11 -0.86 -5.40 -7.38
CA ALA A 11 -0.89 -6.28 -6.22
C ALA A 11 0.51 -6.87 -5.92
N TRP A 12 1.26 -7.24 -6.96
CA TRP A 12 2.62 -7.74 -6.82
C TRP A 12 3.59 -6.67 -6.29
N LEU A 13 3.50 -5.43 -6.80
CA LEU A 13 4.27 -4.29 -6.30
C LEU A 13 3.96 -4.00 -4.82
N LEU A 14 2.68 -4.05 -4.43
CA LEU A 14 2.26 -3.89 -3.05
C LEU A 14 2.85 -5.00 -2.15
N SER A 15 2.85 -6.26 -2.60
CA SER A 15 3.49 -7.37 -1.88
C SER A 15 5.02 -7.22 -1.77
N LYS A 16 5.66 -6.52 -2.71
CA LYS A 16 7.08 -6.12 -2.62
C LYS A 16 7.30 -4.88 -1.74
N GLY A 17 6.25 -4.32 -1.15
CA GLY A 17 6.32 -3.08 -0.38
C GLY A 17 6.64 -1.86 -1.23
N GLN A 18 6.25 -1.85 -2.51
CA GLN A 18 6.49 -0.76 -3.45
C GLN A 18 5.17 -0.07 -3.82
N CYS A 19 5.27 1.23 -4.09
CA CYS A 19 4.14 2.00 -4.57
C CYS A 19 3.71 1.53 -5.97
N ALA A 20 2.47 1.09 -6.09
CA ALA A 20 1.83 0.70 -7.35
C ALA A 20 1.70 1.82 -8.42
N GLY A 21 2.31 2.99 -8.21
CA GLY A 21 2.28 4.11 -9.15
C GLY A 21 3.66 4.57 -9.58
N CYS A 22 4.56 4.78 -8.62
CA CYS A 22 5.90 5.30 -8.89
C CYS A 22 7.03 4.30 -8.57
N GLY A 23 6.71 3.06 -8.20
CA GLY A 23 7.68 2.01 -7.86
C GLY A 23 8.53 2.28 -6.61
N THR A 24 8.33 3.43 -5.95
CA THR A 24 9.13 3.83 -4.78
C THR A 24 8.81 2.92 -3.60
N PRO A 25 9.83 2.45 -2.84
CA PRO A 25 9.61 1.63 -1.67
C PRO A 25 8.77 2.38 -0.63
N LEU A 26 7.65 1.78 -0.20
CA LEU A 26 6.75 2.30 0.83
C LEU A 26 7.47 2.46 2.18
N VAL A 27 8.52 1.67 2.42
CA VAL A 27 9.38 1.82 3.60
C VAL A 27 10.08 3.18 3.69
N LYS A 28 10.36 3.82 2.55
CA LYS A 28 10.93 5.19 2.46
C LYS A 28 9.86 6.28 2.49
N GLY A 29 8.58 5.91 2.44
CA GLY A 29 7.47 6.84 2.55
C GLY A 29 7.31 7.40 3.97
N LYS A 30 6.53 8.47 4.11
CA LYS A 30 6.23 9.07 5.41
C LYS A 30 5.27 8.16 6.16
N LYS A 31 5.74 7.52 7.24
CA LYS A 31 4.93 6.65 8.10
C LYS A 31 4.29 7.46 9.23
N GLN A 32 3.00 7.30 9.43
CA GLN A 32 2.22 7.87 10.52
C GLN A 32 1.48 6.76 11.24
N LYS A 33 1.26 6.89 12.55
CA LYS A 33 0.41 5.95 13.29
C LYS A 33 -1.03 6.13 12.82
N HIS A 34 -1.67 5.02 12.51
CA HIS A 34 -3.09 4.95 12.18
C HIS A 34 -3.85 4.21 13.29
N LYS A 35 -5.18 4.22 13.23
CA LYS A 35 -6.03 3.52 14.19
C LYS A 35 -5.76 2.00 14.16
N ASP A 36 -6.07 1.34 15.27
CA ASP A 36 -5.96 -0.12 15.43
C ASP A 36 -4.54 -0.70 15.27
N GLY A 37 -3.52 0.13 15.52
CA GLY A 37 -2.12 -0.30 15.40
C GLY A 37 -1.63 -0.42 13.96
N MET A 38 -2.41 0.07 12.99
CA MET A 38 -1.98 0.19 11.60
C MET A 38 -1.04 1.40 11.43
N GLN A 39 -0.32 1.43 10.33
CA GLN A 39 0.58 2.53 9.97
C GLN A 39 0.17 3.12 8.62
N LYS A 40 -0.17 4.41 8.60
CA LYS A 40 -0.42 5.13 7.35
C LYS A 40 0.91 5.48 6.70
N VAL A 41 1.12 5.06 5.47
CA VAL A 41 2.34 5.28 4.68
C VAL A 41 2.01 6.16 3.49
N ILE A 42 2.57 7.37 3.47
CA ILE A 42 2.38 8.32 2.39
C ILE A 42 3.60 8.25 1.47
N CYS A 43 3.35 7.86 0.22
CA CYS A 43 4.38 7.81 -0.81
C CYS A 43 4.70 9.22 -1.33
N LYS A 44 5.90 9.41 -1.88
CA LYS A 44 6.33 10.69 -2.48
C LYS A 44 5.42 11.19 -3.61
N CYS A 45 4.71 10.28 -4.29
CA CYS A 45 3.75 10.62 -5.34
C CYS A 45 2.38 11.06 -4.80
N GLY A 46 2.23 11.22 -3.47
CA GLY A 46 0.97 11.60 -2.83
C GLY A 46 0.01 10.44 -2.55
N ARG A 47 0.31 9.22 -3.03
CA ARG A 47 -0.53 8.05 -2.75
C ARG A 47 -0.36 7.57 -1.32
N ILE A 48 -1.48 7.25 -0.69
CA ILE A 48 -1.57 6.82 0.69
C ILE A 48 -1.84 5.31 0.74
N TYR A 49 -1.09 4.65 1.61
CA TYR A 49 -1.18 3.22 1.87
C TYR A 49 -1.36 3.01 3.37
N ILE A 50 -2.01 1.92 3.75
CA ILE A 50 -2.08 1.46 5.14
C ILE A 50 -1.24 0.20 5.22
N HIS A 51 -0.31 0.19 6.16
CA HIS A 51 0.55 -0.91 6.49
C HIS A 51 0.04 -1.55 7.78
N GLU A 52 -0.24 -2.85 7.71
CA GLU A 52 -0.68 -3.64 8.85
C GLU A 52 0.53 -4.40 9.41
N PRO A 53 1.19 -3.92 10.48
CA PRO A 53 2.41 -4.55 10.99
C PRO A 53 2.16 -5.96 11.55
N LYS A 54 0.90 -6.31 11.85
CA LYS A 54 0.50 -7.66 12.29
C LYS A 54 0.57 -8.70 11.17
N SER A 55 0.43 -8.29 9.91
CA SER A 55 0.40 -9.21 8.76
C SER A 55 1.42 -8.86 7.69
N ASP A 56 2.24 -7.82 7.91
CA ASP A 56 3.18 -7.23 6.95
C ASP A 56 2.53 -6.92 5.59
N LYS A 57 1.23 -6.59 5.61
CA LYS A 57 0.45 -6.31 4.41
C LYS A 57 0.36 -4.82 4.19
N TYR A 58 0.55 -4.43 2.93
CA TYR A 58 0.26 -3.09 2.46
C TYR A 58 -1.06 -3.12 1.69
N ARG A 59 -1.99 -2.24 2.06
CA ARG A 59 -3.22 -1.96 1.31
C ARG A 59 -3.27 -0.49 0.92
N ARG A 60 -4.02 -0.15 -0.13
CA ARG A 60 -4.33 1.26 -0.41
C ARG A 60 -5.26 1.77 0.69
N ALA A 61 -5.04 3.01 1.13
CA ALA A 61 -5.99 3.68 2.01
C ALA A 61 -7.33 3.84 1.28
N LEU A 62 -8.43 3.61 1.99
CA LEU A 62 -9.77 3.91 1.50
C LEU A 62 -9.95 5.44 1.45
N PHE A 63 -10.96 5.90 0.70
CA PHE A 63 -11.24 7.34 0.58
C PHE A 63 -11.52 7.99 1.94
N GLU A 64 -12.11 7.24 2.87
CA GLU A 64 -12.37 7.66 4.25
C GLU A 64 -11.09 7.78 5.11
N GLU A 65 -9.96 7.23 4.65
CA GLU A 65 -8.67 7.21 5.38
C GLU A 65 -7.63 8.19 4.80
N VAL A 66 -7.97 8.91 3.70
CA VAL A 66 -7.08 9.87 3.02
C VAL A 66 -6.96 11.17 3.79
#